data_AF-A0A660KLQ4-F1
#
_entry.id   AF-A0A660KLQ4-F1
#
_cell.length_a   1.000
_cell.length_b   1.000
_cell.length_c   1.000
_cell.angle_alpha   90.00
_cell.angle_beta   90.00
_cell.angle_gamma   90.00
#
_symmetry.space_group_name_H-M   'P 1'
#
loop_
_entity.id
_entity.type
_entity.pdbx_description
1 polymer ?
#
loop_
_entity_poly.entity_id
_entity_poly.type
_entity_poly.pdbx_seq_one_letter_code
_entity_poly.pdbx_strand_id
1 'polypeptide(L)'
;MMGPKRQFFPLLILSLSALFFFFFFHSYFSSPNPNPNPNFFHYLQNPSPNTNSRTPNPSNFTLIIKVLTFNRLDSLSRCLRSLAAAEYLSDRVHLHIHIDHFAPENNDSLALDGAHRILGFVDGFEWSFGEKLVHYRTGNAGLQAQWLEAWWPSSDDEFAFVVEDDLEVSPLYYKFLRSLIMNFYYNASNFSPSIYGASLQRPRFVPGKHGNKMQLDSRTRLFLYQLVGTWGQLLFPRPWKEFRLWYDKHKAKGIKPFLDGMVTTGWYKKMGERIWTPWFIKFIHSQGYYNIYTNFLHERALSVSHRDAGVNYGKTAGPDSQLLDESTLDFSLFEMQSLNNLKWYDFCFREVLPGRVVRSVDELGSVLYAVQKQETVIFVSLFGVSESVTRNLLCHLERLNIWNYIFLGPESNFLLDLSRRGHPVINADKIFNNVSASKWMTSQNSNAELIKEIFVKAYVIRKCLEYRFNSWMVDGNMLFTSGDMFLEFPDPSYDFYVGKGLELFCARSTSSAEKFWGDDLFSKVVAAVSKVSSSSDGVSFVYIVAKILEQKGARIKRFDETRFGTKIGTNNVTQSSLGDGKKMVFWSTGVGLDSIRMRLRELGLWILDSDSSCTAVVCHSL
;
A
#
# COMPACT_ATOMS: atom_id res chain seq x y z
N MET A 1 -74.83 22.27 -26.37
CA MET A 1 -75.76 21.13 -26.37
C MET A 1 -75.14 19.99 -25.59
N MET A 2 -75.79 19.63 -24.48
CA MET A 2 -75.92 18.32 -23.81
C MET A 2 -74.73 17.32 -23.83
N GLY A 3 -74.15 17.07 -22.65
CA GLY A 3 -73.52 15.78 -22.28
C GLY A 3 -74.57 14.67 -22.08
N PRO A 4 -74.26 13.47 -21.52
CA PRO A 4 -73.67 13.30 -20.17
C PRO A 4 -72.78 12.02 -19.98
N LYS A 5 -71.83 11.94 -19.02
CA LYS A 5 -71.88 11.42 -17.61
C LYS A 5 -70.89 10.26 -17.35
N ARG A 6 -69.95 10.53 -16.43
CA ARG A 6 -69.34 9.72 -15.33
C ARG A 6 -69.57 8.19 -15.28
N GLN A 7 -68.49 7.45 -14.94
CA GLN A 7 -68.40 6.71 -13.66
C GLN A 7 -66.97 6.27 -13.27
N PHE A 8 -66.74 6.24 -11.96
CA PHE A 8 -65.55 5.82 -11.21
C PHE A 8 -65.48 4.28 -11.07
N PHE A 9 -64.28 3.67 -11.02
CA PHE A 9 -63.59 3.20 -9.79
C PHE A 9 -62.22 2.56 -10.15
N PRO A 10 -61.24 2.55 -9.21
CA PRO A 10 -59.90 1.99 -9.32
C PRO A 10 -59.86 0.53 -8.86
N LEU A 11 -58.73 -0.20 -9.06
CA LEU A 11 -58.15 -1.19 -8.12
C LEU A 11 -57.06 -2.05 -8.79
N LEU A 12 -55.99 -2.26 -8.02
CA LEU A 12 -55.12 -3.45 -7.99
C LEU A 12 -54.14 -3.72 -9.16
N ILE A 13 -52.98 -3.04 -9.14
CA ILE A 13 -51.67 -3.71 -9.35
C ILE A 13 -50.66 -3.13 -8.34
N LEU A 14 -50.87 -3.46 -7.07
CA LEU A 14 -49.94 -3.23 -5.96
C LEU A 14 -49.83 -4.57 -5.22
N SER A 15 -49.09 -5.55 -5.76
CA SER A 15 -48.72 -6.73 -4.95
C SER A 15 -47.58 -7.63 -5.44
N LEU A 16 -46.79 -7.28 -6.47
CA LEU A 16 -45.67 -8.15 -6.91
C LEU A 16 -44.29 -7.52 -6.88
N SER A 17 -44.16 -6.19 -6.79
CA SER A 17 -42.87 -5.52 -6.65
C SER A 17 -42.40 -5.40 -5.20
N ALA A 18 -43.30 -5.40 -4.21
CA ALA A 18 -42.95 -5.22 -2.80
C ALA A 18 -42.37 -6.48 -2.12
N LEU A 19 -42.66 -7.68 -2.64
CA LEU A 19 -42.16 -8.95 -2.07
C LEU A 19 -40.74 -9.31 -2.54
N PHE A 20 -40.31 -8.81 -3.70
CA PHE A 20 -38.91 -8.95 -4.15
C PHE A 20 -37.97 -7.99 -3.40
N PHE A 21 -38.44 -6.80 -3.01
CA PHE A 21 -37.60 -5.87 -2.25
C PHE A 21 -37.34 -6.34 -0.81
N PHE A 22 -38.26 -7.05 -0.16
CA PHE A 22 -38.07 -7.50 1.23
C PHE A 22 -37.12 -8.71 1.37
N PHE A 23 -37.05 -9.62 0.38
CA PHE A 23 -36.09 -10.73 0.42
C PHE A 23 -34.64 -10.31 0.09
N PHE A 24 -34.46 -9.29 -0.75
CA PHE A 24 -33.12 -8.74 -1.03
C PHE A 24 -32.58 -7.86 0.12
N PHE A 25 -33.44 -7.16 0.87
CA PHE A 25 -32.98 -6.30 1.97
C PHE A 25 -32.59 -7.04 3.25
N HIS A 26 -33.21 -8.19 3.57
CA HIS A 26 -32.82 -8.95 4.76
C HIS A 26 -31.49 -9.71 4.61
N SER A 27 -31.07 -9.99 3.37
CA SER A 27 -29.80 -10.65 3.09
C SER A 27 -28.59 -9.69 3.08
N TYR A 28 -28.83 -8.37 3.08
CA TYR A 28 -27.80 -7.33 3.00
C TYR A 28 -27.39 -6.72 4.35
N PHE A 29 -28.09 -7.04 5.44
CA PHE A 29 -27.69 -6.66 6.80
C PHE A 29 -26.93 -7.81 7.48
N SER A 30 -25.88 -8.29 6.82
CA SER A 30 -24.73 -8.87 7.51
C SER A 30 -23.54 -7.97 7.19
N SER A 31 -23.11 -7.21 8.19
CA SER A 31 -21.98 -6.28 8.10
C SER A 31 -20.77 -6.94 7.41
N PRO A 32 -20.32 -6.48 6.23
CA PRO A 32 -19.09 -6.96 5.66
C PRO A 32 -17.95 -6.24 6.39
N ASN A 33 -17.40 -6.94 7.38
CA ASN A 33 -16.12 -6.61 8.00
C ASN A 33 -15.09 -6.37 6.88
N PRO A 34 -14.39 -5.22 6.82
CA PRO A 34 -13.42 -4.92 5.78
C PRO A 34 -12.10 -5.63 6.09
N ASN A 35 -12.12 -6.96 6.17
CA ASN A 35 -10.89 -7.75 6.19
C ASN A 35 -10.50 -8.05 4.74
N PRO A 36 -9.22 -7.85 4.34
CA PRO A 36 -8.73 -8.46 3.12
C PRO A 36 -9.00 -9.96 3.20
N ASN A 37 -9.46 -10.52 2.08
CA ASN A 37 -9.85 -11.93 1.96
C ASN A 37 -8.83 -12.84 2.69
N PRO A 38 -9.23 -13.64 3.70
CA PRO A 38 -8.29 -14.46 4.49
C PRO A 38 -7.50 -15.47 3.62
N ASN A 39 -8.00 -15.77 2.41
CA ASN A 39 -7.29 -16.58 1.42
C ASN A 39 -6.04 -15.89 0.82
N PHE A 40 -5.86 -14.58 1.00
CA PHE A 40 -4.66 -13.85 0.55
C PHE A 40 -3.40 -14.31 1.28
N PHE A 41 -3.52 -14.60 2.59
CA PHE A 41 -2.39 -14.97 3.43
C PHE A 41 -2.12 -16.47 3.45
N HIS A 42 -3.13 -17.31 3.16
CA HIS A 42 -2.97 -18.76 3.13
C HIS A 42 -2.00 -19.22 2.01
N TYR A 43 -1.85 -18.44 0.94
CA TYR A 43 -0.86 -18.65 -0.13
C TYR A 43 0.53 -18.05 0.18
N LEU A 44 0.63 -17.10 1.12
CA LEU A 44 1.90 -16.48 1.52
C LEU A 44 2.67 -17.33 2.54
N GLN A 45 1.98 -18.16 3.32
CA GLN A 45 2.59 -19.00 4.36
C GLN A 45 2.83 -20.45 3.93
N ASN A 46 2.08 -20.97 2.95
CA ASN A 46 2.25 -22.32 2.43
C ASN A 46 1.96 -22.31 0.92
N PRO A 47 2.95 -22.54 0.04
CA PRO A 47 2.62 -23.05 -1.29
C PRO A 47 2.04 -24.46 -1.06
N SER A 48 0.71 -24.59 -1.10
CA SER A 48 0.06 -25.88 -0.88
C SER A 48 0.63 -26.94 -1.85
N PRO A 49 1.10 -28.11 -1.39
CA PRO A 49 1.55 -29.19 -2.27
C PRO A 49 0.38 -29.89 -2.99
N ASN A 50 -0.87 -29.56 -2.66
CA ASN A 50 -2.04 -30.34 -3.07
C ASN A 50 -2.99 -29.56 -3.98
N THR A 51 -2.47 -29.07 -5.11
CA THR A 51 -3.26 -29.07 -6.34
C THR A 51 -2.79 -30.24 -7.18
N ASN A 52 -3.66 -31.23 -7.36
CA ASN A 52 -3.40 -32.35 -8.24
C ASN A 52 -3.00 -31.85 -9.63
N SER A 53 -1.73 -32.11 -9.98
CA SER A 53 -1.17 -32.24 -11.32
C SER A 53 -1.64 -31.22 -12.37
N ARG A 54 -1.11 -30.02 -12.29
CA ARG A 54 -0.52 -29.29 -13.43
C ARG A 54 0.33 -28.18 -12.83
N THR A 55 1.61 -28.45 -12.60
CA THR A 55 2.59 -27.36 -12.59
C THR A 55 2.36 -26.57 -13.88
N PRO A 56 1.92 -25.29 -13.82
CA PRO A 56 1.75 -24.50 -15.02
C PRO A 56 3.10 -24.48 -15.71
N ASN A 57 3.17 -24.92 -16.96
CA ASN A 57 4.38 -24.76 -17.74
C ASN A 57 4.60 -23.24 -17.81
N PRO A 58 5.66 -22.67 -17.21
CA PRO A 58 5.79 -21.22 -17.05
C PRO A 58 5.89 -20.50 -18.41
N SER A 59 6.06 -21.25 -19.50
CA SER A 59 6.02 -20.81 -20.90
C SER A 59 4.61 -20.53 -21.48
N ASN A 60 3.52 -20.64 -20.71
CA ASN A 60 2.16 -20.66 -21.26
C ASN A 60 1.23 -19.56 -20.71
N PHE A 61 1.74 -18.36 -20.45
CA PHE A 61 0.88 -17.21 -20.21
C PHE A 61 0.34 -16.63 -21.52
N THR A 62 -0.82 -16.00 -21.46
CA THR A 62 -1.41 -15.25 -22.57
C THR A 62 -1.14 -13.78 -22.39
N LEU A 63 -0.58 -13.11 -23.40
CA LEU A 63 -0.48 -11.66 -23.43
C LEU A 63 -1.44 -11.11 -24.49
N ILE A 64 -2.26 -10.15 -24.05
CA ILE A 64 -3.20 -9.44 -24.92
C ILE A 64 -2.79 -7.98 -24.96
N ILE A 65 -2.48 -7.49 -26.17
CA ILE A 65 -2.26 -6.08 -26.43
C ILE A 65 -3.64 -5.41 -26.55
N LYS A 66 -3.89 -4.39 -25.73
CA LYS A 66 -5.10 -3.58 -25.75
C LYS A 66 -4.74 -2.21 -26.33
N VAL A 67 -5.15 -1.95 -27.56
CA VAL A 67 -4.98 -0.64 -28.22
C VAL A 67 -6.24 0.17 -27.99
N LEU A 68 -6.11 1.33 -27.36
CA LEU A 68 -7.20 2.30 -27.15
C LEU A 68 -7.06 3.41 -28.18
N THR A 69 -8.09 3.62 -29.00
CA THR A 69 -8.05 4.62 -30.07
C THR A 69 -9.39 5.33 -30.20
N PHE A 70 -9.32 6.53 -30.76
CA PHE A 70 -10.49 7.32 -31.10
C PHE A 70 -10.44 7.70 -32.58
N ASN A 71 -10.01 8.92 -32.89
CA ASN A 71 -10.18 9.52 -34.22
C ASN A 71 -8.88 9.98 -34.91
N ARG A 72 -7.74 9.36 -34.57
CA ARG A 72 -6.42 9.74 -35.12
C ARG A 72 -5.80 8.61 -35.92
N LEU A 73 -6.09 8.58 -37.22
CA LEU A 73 -5.61 7.52 -38.12
C LEU A 73 -4.08 7.45 -38.17
N ASP A 74 -3.38 8.57 -38.30
CA ASP A 74 -1.92 8.59 -38.44
C ASP A 74 -1.23 8.11 -37.16
N SER A 75 -1.73 8.54 -35.98
CA SER A 75 -1.28 8.06 -34.67
C SER A 75 -1.50 6.56 -34.55
N LEU A 76 -2.73 6.09 -34.77
CA LEU A 76 -3.07 4.67 -34.72
C LEU A 76 -2.22 3.83 -35.69
N SER A 77 -1.98 4.33 -36.89
CA SER A 77 -1.17 3.66 -37.90
C SER A 77 0.28 3.50 -37.44
N ARG A 78 0.87 4.55 -36.86
CA ARG A 78 2.21 4.50 -36.25
C ARG A 78 2.26 3.50 -35.10
N CYS A 79 1.29 3.56 -34.18
CA CYS A 79 1.20 2.66 -33.04
C CYS A 79 1.12 1.19 -33.49
N LEU A 80 0.17 0.83 -34.36
CA LEU A 80 -0.01 -0.54 -34.86
C LEU A 80 1.21 -1.05 -35.63
N ARG A 81 1.84 -0.22 -36.46
CA ARG A 81 3.08 -0.59 -37.16
C ARG A 81 4.23 -0.86 -36.19
N SER A 82 4.38 -0.05 -35.14
CA SER A 82 5.42 -0.25 -34.12
C SER A 82 5.21 -1.54 -33.33
N LEU A 83 3.95 -1.88 -33.00
CA LEU A 83 3.61 -3.16 -32.38
C LEU A 83 3.95 -4.32 -33.31
N ALA A 84 3.54 -4.27 -34.57
CA ALA A 84 3.81 -5.34 -35.52
C ALA A 84 5.29 -5.54 -35.87
N ALA A 85 6.13 -4.53 -35.63
CA ALA A 85 7.57 -4.61 -35.85
C ALA A 85 8.35 -5.28 -34.70
N ALA A 86 7.69 -5.66 -33.60
CA ALA A 86 8.36 -6.22 -32.42
C ALA A 86 8.73 -7.71 -32.54
N GLU A 87 9.75 -8.12 -31.78
CA GLU A 87 10.19 -9.51 -31.69
C GLU A 87 9.31 -10.29 -30.71
N TYR A 88 8.26 -10.95 -31.23
CA TYR A 88 7.36 -11.81 -30.44
C TYR A 88 7.86 -13.24 -30.20
N LEU A 89 9.08 -13.56 -30.66
CA LEU A 89 9.64 -14.91 -30.62
C LEU A 89 8.69 -15.91 -31.32
N SER A 90 8.46 -17.08 -30.71
CA SER A 90 7.47 -18.07 -31.14
C SER A 90 6.16 -17.97 -30.34
N ASP A 91 5.97 -16.91 -29.56
CA ASP A 91 4.85 -16.82 -28.63
C ASP A 91 3.61 -16.25 -29.33
N ARG A 92 2.43 -16.76 -28.95
CA ARG A 92 1.15 -16.27 -29.47
C ARG A 92 0.71 -15.04 -28.67
N VAL A 93 0.59 -13.90 -29.34
CA VAL A 93 0.17 -12.62 -28.73
C VAL A 93 -1.05 -12.08 -29.43
N HIS A 94 -2.09 -11.81 -28.65
CA HIS A 94 -3.37 -11.33 -29.17
C HIS A 94 -3.38 -9.80 -29.26
N LEU A 95 -4.08 -9.27 -30.26
CA LEU A 95 -4.26 -7.84 -30.47
C LEU A 95 -5.75 -7.49 -30.43
N HIS A 96 -6.15 -6.66 -29.47
CA HIS A 96 -7.51 -6.15 -29.37
C HIS A 96 -7.47 -4.63 -29.57
N ILE A 97 -8.18 -4.16 -30.59
CA ILE A 97 -8.25 -2.74 -30.95
C ILE A 97 -9.61 -2.21 -30.52
N HIS A 98 -9.62 -1.39 -29.48
CA HIS A 98 -10.80 -0.72 -28.94
C HIS A 98 -10.93 0.67 -29.57
N ILE A 99 -11.94 0.83 -30.41
CA ILE A 99 -12.24 2.06 -31.12
C ILE A 99 -13.44 2.72 -30.45
N ASP A 100 -13.21 3.88 -29.84
CA ASP A 100 -14.30 4.68 -29.26
C ASP A 100 -15.19 5.29 -30.34
N HIS A 101 -16.44 5.53 -29.99
CA HIS A 101 -17.41 5.99 -30.97
C HIS A 101 -17.18 7.46 -31.32
N PHE A 102 -17.16 7.74 -32.62
CA PHE A 102 -17.14 9.08 -33.20
C PHE A 102 -18.52 9.71 -32.99
N ALA A 103 -18.67 10.60 -32.01
CA ALA A 103 -19.89 11.40 -31.90
C ALA A 103 -19.80 12.52 -32.94
N PRO A 104 -20.61 12.51 -34.03
CA PRO A 104 -20.61 13.60 -34.98
C PRO A 104 -21.23 14.82 -34.31
N GLU A 105 -20.45 15.88 -34.11
CA GLU A 105 -21.05 17.18 -33.83
C GLU A 105 -21.72 17.67 -35.12
N ASN A 106 -23.05 17.89 -35.09
CA ASN A 106 -23.82 18.51 -36.18
C ASN A 106 -23.80 17.80 -37.56
N ASN A 107 -23.99 16.47 -37.63
CA ASN A 107 -24.00 15.74 -38.91
C ASN A 107 -22.74 15.97 -39.76
N ASP A 108 -21.57 16.08 -39.13
CA ASP A 108 -20.31 16.26 -39.82
C ASP A 108 -19.92 15.02 -40.63
N SER A 109 -20.16 15.08 -41.95
CA SER A 109 -19.75 14.04 -42.90
C SER A 109 -18.24 13.75 -42.88
N LEU A 110 -17.41 14.71 -42.49
CA LEU A 110 -15.95 14.53 -42.39
C LEU A 110 -15.57 13.63 -41.21
N ALA A 111 -16.28 13.75 -40.08
CA ALA A 111 -16.10 12.88 -38.93
C ALA A 111 -16.47 11.41 -39.26
N LEU A 112 -17.52 11.22 -40.06
CA LEU A 112 -17.94 9.89 -40.53
C LEU A 112 -16.95 9.29 -41.53
N ASP A 113 -16.44 10.07 -42.48
CA ASP A 113 -15.38 9.63 -43.40
C ASP A 113 -14.11 9.22 -42.63
N GLY A 114 -13.68 10.04 -41.67
CA GLY A 114 -12.55 9.72 -40.80
C GLY A 114 -12.74 8.41 -40.04
N ALA A 115 -13.96 8.16 -39.52
CA ALA A 115 -14.30 6.91 -38.86
C ALA A 115 -14.20 5.70 -39.80
N HIS A 116 -14.77 5.79 -41.01
CA HIS A 116 -14.69 4.74 -42.01
C HIS A 116 -13.25 4.46 -42.46
N ARG A 117 -12.42 5.50 -42.59
CA ARG A 117 -11.00 5.34 -42.91
C ARG A 117 -10.23 4.60 -41.82
N ILE A 118 -10.54 4.86 -40.54
CA ILE A 118 -9.95 4.13 -39.41
C ILE A 118 -10.41 2.68 -39.40
N LEU A 119 -11.71 2.42 -39.58
CA LEU A 119 -12.25 1.05 -39.62
C LEU A 119 -11.66 0.27 -40.80
N GLY A 120 -11.65 0.86 -42.00
CA GLY A 120 -11.05 0.23 -43.19
C GLY A 120 -9.56 -0.05 -43.02
N PHE A 121 -8.81 0.85 -42.39
CA PHE A 121 -7.41 0.63 -42.06
C PHE A 121 -7.23 -0.53 -41.07
N VAL A 122 -8.00 -0.56 -39.98
CA VAL A 122 -7.91 -1.59 -38.94
C VAL A 122 -8.33 -2.96 -39.47
N ASP A 123 -9.37 -3.04 -40.30
CA ASP A 123 -9.82 -4.27 -40.93
C ASP A 123 -8.75 -4.86 -41.85
N GLY A 124 -8.12 -4.02 -42.67
CA GLY A 124 -7.03 -4.41 -43.57
C GLY A 124 -5.67 -4.63 -42.88
N PHE A 125 -5.51 -4.24 -41.61
CA PHE A 125 -4.24 -4.40 -40.90
C PHE A 125 -3.98 -5.87 -40.54
N GLU A 126 -2.91 -6.46 -41.08
CA GLU A 126 -2.55 -7.85 -40.78
C GLU A 126 -1.84 -7.99 -39.43
N TRP A 127 -2.24 -9.00 -38.65
CA TRP A 127 -1.61 -9.33 -37.38
C TRP A 127 -1.14 -10.79 -37.40
N SER A 128 0.17 -11.00 -37.45
CA SER A 128 0.76 -12.33 -37.68
C SER A 128 1.04 -13.14 -36.41
N PHE A 129 0.82 -12.57 -35.22
CA PHE A 129 1.29 -13.14 -33.94
C PHE A 129 0.18 -13.81 -33.12
N GLY A 130 -1.09 -13.63 -33.48
CA GLY A 130 -2.22 -14.17 -32.73
C GLY A 130 -3.57 -13.73 -33.28
N GLU A 131 -4.60 -13.72 -32.45
CA GLU A 131 -5.92 -13.24 -32.86
C GLU A 131 -5.97 -11.72 -32.88
N LYS A 132 -6.54 -11.15 -33.94
CA LYS A 132 -6.90 -9.73 -34.03
C LYS A 132 -8.39 -9.58 -33.79
N LEU A 133 -8.78 -8.82 -32.77
CA LEU A 133 -10.17 -8.46 -32.49
C LEU A 133 -10.37 -6.96 -32.54
N VAL A 134 -11.45 -6.53 -33.19
CA VAL A 134 -11.83 -5.11 -33.31
C VAL A 134 -13.10 -4.89 -32.49
N HIS A 135 -13.00 -4.01 -31.50
CA HIS A 135 -14.10 -3.62 -30.63
C HIS A 135 -14.50 -2.17 -30.94
N TYR A 136 -15.48 -1.98 -31.82
CA TYR A 136 -16.02 -0.66 -32.13
C TYR A 136 -17.25 -0.35 -31.27
N ARG A 137 -17.25 0.80 -30.60
CA ARG A 137 -18.32 1.21 -29.69
C ARG A 137 -19.50 1.85 -30.43
N THR A 138 -20.69 1.64 -29.86
CA THR A 138 -21.94 2.27 -30.31
C THR A 138 -22.15 3.68 -29.76
N GLY A 139 -21.38 4.09 -28.75
CA GLY A 139 -21.45 5.42 -28.13
C GLY A 139 -20.10 5.85 -27.56
N ASN A 140 -19.88 7.17 -27.45
CA ASN A 140 -18.59 7.72 -27.02
C ASN A 140 -18.44 7.52 -25.51
N ALA A 141 -17.57 6.61 -25.12
CA ALA A 141 -17.37 6.24 -23.72
C ALA A 141 -16.35 7.16 -23.03
N GLY A 142 -15.41 7.71 -23.79
CA GLY A 142 -14.34 8.57 -23.30
C GLY A 142 -13.20 7.78 -22.63
N LEU A 143 -12.07 8.47 -22.43
CA LEU A 143 -10.79 7.89 -22.00
C LEU A 143 -10.90 6.99 -20.75
N GLN A 144 -11.59 7.46 -19.71
CA GLN A 144 -11.73 6.69 -18.47
C GLN A 144 -12.47 5.36 -18.70
N ALA A 145 -13.61 5.39 -19.38
CA ALA A 145 -14.39 4.18 -19.63
C ALA A 145 -13.64 3.22 -20.57
N GLN A 146 -12.93 3.74 -21.59
CA GLN A 146 -12.09 2.92 -22.45
C GLN A 146 -11.06 2.11 -21.65
N TRP A 147 -10.31 2.75 -20.76
CA TRP A 147 -9.35 2.06 -19.89
C TRP A 147 -10.00 1.02 -18.97
N LEU A 148 -11.11 1.38 -18.33
CA LEU A 148 -11.79 0.52 -17.35
C LEU A 148 -12.47 -0.70 -18.00
N GLU A 149 -12.91 -0.58 -19.25
CA GLU A 149 -13.62 -1.62 -19.99
C GLU A 149 -12.72 -2.42 -20.95
N ALA A 150 -11.47 -2.00 -21.18
CA ALA A 150 -10.55 -2.66 -22.10
C ALA A 150 -10.25 -4.12 -21.73
N TRP A 151 -10.29 -4.45 -20.43
CA TRP A 151 -9.85 -5.73 -19.96
C TRP A 151 -10.46 -6.18 -18.63
N TRP A 152 -10.88 -7.45 -18.60
CA TRP A 152 -11.17 -8.22 -17.41
C TRP A 152 -10.46 -9.57 -17.54
N PRO A 153 -9.50 -9.92 -16.66
CA PRO A 153 -8.73 -11.14 -16.78
C PRO A 153 -9.60 -12.39 -16.63
N SER A 154 -9.47 -13.30 -17.60
CA SER A 154 -10.14 -14.61 -17.58
C SER A 154 -9.46 -15.61 -16.65
N SER A 155 -8.15 -15.45 -16.42
CA SER A 155 -7.33 -16.28 -15.52
C SER A 155 -6.18 -15.46 -14.88
N ASP A 156 -5.45 -16.10 -13.98
CA ASP A 156 -4.23 -15.52 -13.37
C ASP A 156 -2.99 -15.60 -14.28
N ASP A 157 -3.14 -16.20 -15.47
CA ASP A 157 -2.10 -16.36 -16.49
C ASP A 157 -2.41 -15.55 -17.77
N GLU A 158 -3.41 -14.68 -17.72
CA GLU A 158 -3.75 -13.73 -18.77
C GLU A 158 -3.26 -12.34 -18.35
N PHE A 159 -2.44 -11.70 -19.18
CA PHE A 159 -1.87 -10.38 -18.95
C PHE A 159 -2.34 -9.42 -20.03
N ALA A 160 -2.54 -8.15 -19.67
CA ALA A 160 -2.85 -7.10 -20.64
C ALA A 160 -1.70 -6.10 -20.74
N PHE A 161 -1.26 -5.82 -21.95
CA PHE A 161 -0.40 -4.67 -22.24
C PHE A 161 -1.23 -3.59 -22.93
N VAL A 162 -1.44 -2.47 -22.26
CA VAL A 162 -2.33 -1.40 -22.74
C VAL A 162 -1.52 -0.26 -23.34
N VAL A 163 -1.91 0.16 -24.55
CA VAL A 163 -1.33 1.26 -25.29
C VAL A 163 -2.42 2.16 -25.88
N GLU A 164 -2.18 3.46 -25.90
CA GLU A 164 -3.02 4.44 -26.60
C GLU A 164 -2.51 4.63 -28.04
N ASP A 165 -3.35 5.16 -28.92
CA ASP A 165 -3.05 5.40 -30.34
C ASP A 165 -1.89 6.36 -30.58
N ASP A 166 -1.56 7.25 -29.64
CA ASP A 166 -0.42 8.18 -29.77
C ASP A 166 0.93 7.59 -29.35
N LEU A 167 0.96 6.32 -28.94
CA LEU A 167 2.19 5.65 -28.51
C LEU A 167 2.96 5.03 -29.68
N GLU A 168 4.26 4.89 -29.47
CA GLU A 168 5.16 4.08 -30.28
C GLU A 168 6.00 3.22 -29.34
N VAL A 169 6.10 1.92 -29.64
CA VAL A 169 6.85 0.97 -28.80
C VAL A 169 8.09 0.45 -29.50
N SER A 170 9.11 0.14 -28.71
CA SER A 170 10.37 -0.42 -29.17
C SER A 170 10.15 -1.81 -29.77
N PRO A 171 10.87 -2.22 -30.83
CA PRO A 171 10.85 -3.61 -31.29
C PRO A 171 11.19 -4.64 -30.19
N LEU A 172 11.87 -4.22 -29.12
CA LEU A 172 12.32 -5.04 -28.01
C LEU A 172 11.30 -5.18 -26.88
N TYR A 173 10.19 -4.44 -26.95
CA TYR A 173 9.27 -4.27 -25.82
C TYR A 173 8.71 -5.61 -25.33
N TYR A 174 8.30 -6.50 -26.25
CA TYR A 174 7.65 -7.76 -25.89
C TYR A 174 8.62 -8.69 -25.17
N LYS A 175 9.81 -8.89 -25.73
CA LYS A 175 10.86 -9.74 -25.13
C LYS A 175 11.24 -9.25 -23.74
N PHE A 176 11.25 -7.93 -23.53
CA PHE A 176 11.45 -7.34 -22.21
C PHE A 176 10.27 -7.64 -21.26
N LEU A 177 9.02 -7.41 -21.66
CA LEU A 177 7.84 -7.73 -20.84
C LEU A 177 7.75 -9.20 -20.48
N ARG A 178 8.01 -10.09 -21.44
CA ARG A 178 8.09 -11.54 -21.22
C ARG A 178 9.13 -11.86 -20.15
N SER A 179 10.33 -11.27 -20.24
CA SER A 179 11.39 -11.47 -19.25
C SER A 179 10.98 -11.00 -17.85
N LEU A 180 10.25 -9.88 -17.74
CA LEU A 180 9.70 -9.41 -16.47
C LEU A 180 8.67 -10.37 -15.88
N ILE A 181 7.72 -10.86 -16.69
CA ILE A 181 6.68 -11.80 -16.24
C ILE A 181 7.32 -13.08 -15.74
N MET A 182 8.25 -13.66 -16.51
CA MET A 182 8.95 -14.89 -16.12
C MET A 182 9.73 -14.71 -14.81
N ASN A 183 10.42 -13.57 -14.64
CA ASN A 183 11.29 -13.37 -13.49
C ASN A 183 10.58 -12.84 -12.22
N PHE A 184 9.53 -12.04 -12.34
CA PHE A 184 8.91 -11.39 -11.18
C PHE A 184 7.49 -11.89 -10.88
N TYR A 185 6.86 -12.64 -11.79
CA TYR A 185 5.54 -13.24 -11.56
C TYR A 185 5.64 -14.76 -11.34
N TYR A 186 6.31 -15.49 -12.22
CA TYR A 186 6.36 -16.97 -12.14
C TYR A 186 7.53 -17.52 -11.32
N ASN A 187 8.65 -16.80 -11.21
CA ASN A 187 9.77 -17.24 -10.38
C ASN A 187 9.49 -16.96 -8.90
N ALA A 188 9.15 -18.00 -8.14
CA ALA A 188 8.80 -17.91 -6.73
C ALA A 188 9.85 -17.20 -5.85
N SER A 189 11.15 -17.35 -6.17
CA SER A 189 12.23 -16.70 -5.41
C SER A 189 12.34 -15.19 -5.65
N ASN A 190 11.76 -14.69 -6.74
CA ASN A 190 11.76 -13.28 -7.12
C ASN A 190 10.33 -12.71 -7.20
N PHE A 191 9.32 -13.47 -6.76
CA PHE A 191 7.92 -13.05 -6.75
C PHE A 191 7.63 -12.13 -5.57
N SER A 192 6.83 -11.09 -5.81
CA SER A 192 6.18 -10.34 -4.74
C SER A 192 4.72 -10.08 -5.09
N PRO A 193 3.78 -10.38 -4.18
CA PRO A 193 2.37 -10.07 -4.40
C PRO A 193 2.12 -8.56 -4.42
N SER A 194 3.13 -7.74 -4.07
CA SER A 194 3.01 -6.29 -4.04
C SER A 194 3.19 -5.63 -5.40
N ILE A 195 3.49 -6.40 -6.45
CA ILE A 195 3.76 -5.89 -7.80
C ILE A 195 2.49 -6.00 -8.63
N TYR A 196 2.06 -4.89 -9.25
CA TYR A 196 0.84 -4.86 -10.06
C TYR A 196 1.08 -4.84 -11.57
N GLY A 197 2.32 -4.73 -12.00
CA GLY A 197 2.65 -4.62 -13.41
C GLY A 197 4.02 -4.02 -13.69
N ALA A 198 4.17 -3.54 -14.91
CA ALA A 198 5.35 -2.81 -15.37
C ALA A 198 4.98 -1.65 -16.29
N SER A 199 5.72 -0.55 -16.22
CA SER A 199 5.63 0.55 -17.18
C SER A 199 6.86 0.60 -18.08
N LEU A 200 6.61 0.80 -19.37
CA LEU A 200 7.64 0.94 -20.40
C LEU A 200 8.01 2.39 -20.71
N GLN A 201 7.28 3.35 -20.15
CA GLN A 201 7.57 4.76 -20.28
C GLN A 201 8.78 5.13 -19.40
N ARG A 202 9.48 6.22 -19.75
CA ARG A 202 10.49 6.78 -18.85
C ARG A 202 9.86 7.35 -17.57
N PRO A 203 10.48 7.15 -16.40
CA PRO A 203 10.03 7.78 -15.18
C PRO A 203 10.41 9.26 -15.22
N ARG A 204 9.44 10.16 -14.97
CA ARG A 204 9.63 11.61 -15.14
C ARG A 204 8.93 12.47 -14.08
N PHE A 205 8.18 11.84 -13.19
CA PHE A 205 7.20 12.54 -12.38
C PHE A 205 7.14 11.97 -10.97
N VAL A 206 7.10 12.88 -9.99
CA VAL A 206 6.83 12.57 -8.58
C VAL A 206 5.50 13.22 -8.22
N PRO A 207 4.43 12.43 -7.94
CA PRO A 207 3.07 12.96 -7.78
C PRO A 207 2.82 13.55 -6.39
N GLY A 208 3.62 13.19 -5.39
CA GLY A 208 3.55 13.78 -4.06
C GLY A 208 4.03 15.23 -4.08
N LYS A 209 3.23 16.15 -3.55
CA LYS A 209 3.61 17.56 -3.39
C LYS A 209 4.81 17.64 -2.46
N HIS A 210 5.81 18.44 -2.83
CA HIS A 210 7.10 18.50 -2.14
C HIS A 210 7.87 17.16 -2.13
N GLY A 211 7.56 16.27 -3.06
CA GLY A 211 8.30 15.03 -3.27
C GLY A 211 9.76 15.28 -3.67
N ASN A 212 10.59 14.27 -3.43
CA ASN A 212 12.02 14.34 -3.69
C ASN A 212 12.30 14.30 -5.20
N LYS A 213 13.41 14.91 -5.61
CA LYS A 213 13.85 14.81 -7.01
C LYS A 213 14.13 13.35 -7.35
N MET A 214 13.73 12.95 -8.54
CA MET A 214 14.02 11.62 -9.06
C MET A 214 15.51 11.48 -9.32
N GLN A 215 16.22 10.86 -8.38
CA GLN A 215 17.65 10.59 -8.46
C GLN A 215 17.86 9.07 -8.41
N LEU A 216 18.18 8.50 -9.56
CA LEU A 216 18.52 7.10 -9.72
C LEU A 216 19.99 6.98 -10.08
N ASP A 217 20.66 5.97 -9.53
CA ASP A 217 22.03 5.69 -9.91
C ASP A 217 22.09 5.29 -11.39
N SER A 218 23.17 5.68 -12.07
CA SER A 218 23.36 5.39 -13.49
C SER A 218 23.39 3.90 -13.82
N ARG A 219 23.65 3.03 -12.83
CA ARG A 219 23.64 1.56 -12.95
C ARG A 219 22.29 0.95 -12.58
N THR A 220 21.40 1.69 -11.91
CA THR A 220 20.02 1.24 -11.67
C THR A 220 19.30 1.19 -13.01
N ARG A 221 18.97 -0.02 -13.48
CA ARG A 221 18.21 -0.23 -14.72
C ARG A 221 16.74 -0.51 -14.47
N LEU A 222 16.44 -1.21 -13.38
CA LEU A 222 15.10 -1.53 -12.93
C LEU A 222 14.91 -1.07 -11.50
N PHE A 223 13.71 -0.62 -11.19
CA PHE A 223 13.29 -0.27 -9.84
C PHE A 223 11.77 -0.39 -9.71
N LEU A 224 11.28 -0.37 -8.48
CA LEU A 224 9.86 -0.43 -8.15
C LEU A 224 9.39 0.97 -7.76
N TYR A 225 8.23 1.36 -8.27
CA TYR A 225 7.64 2.67 -7.99
C TYR A 225 6.12 2.58 -7.87
N GLN A 226 5.51 3.24 -6.88
CA GLN A 226 4.05 3.17 -6.70
C GLN A 226 3.26 3.81 -7.86
N LEU A 227 3.85 4.72 -8.63
CA LEU A 227 3.13 5.45 -9.68
C LEU A 227 2.80 4.57 -10.90
N VAL A 228 1.56 4.62 -11.38
CA VAL A 228 1.17 3.93 -12.62
C VAL A 228 1.75 4.61 -13.85
N GLY A 229 2.17 3.81 -14.82
CA GLY A 229 2.52 4.29 -16.16
C GLY A 229 1.27 4.43 -17.00
N THR A 230 1.10 5.56 -17.70
CA THR A 230 -0.03 5.75 -18.62
C THR A 230 0.38 5.51 -20.07
N TRP A 231 1.67 5.32 -20.36
CA TRP A 231 2.21 5.16 -21.71
C TRP A 231 2.92 3.81 -21.87
N GLY A 232 2.15 2.75 -22.12
CA GLY A 232 2.66 1.38 -22.25
C GLY A 232 2.75 0.70 -20.88
N GLN A 233 1.59 0.28 -20.37
CA GLN A 233 1.45 -0.37 -19.06
C GLN A 233 1.09 -1.85 -19.24
N LEU A 234 1.92 -2.72 -18.68
CA LEU A 234 1.60 -4.12 -18.45
C LEU A 234 0.79 -4.23 -17.15
N LEU A 235 -0.37 -4.85 -17.20
CA LEU A 235 -1.24 -5.09 -16.04
C LEU A 235 -1.19 -6.55 -15.65
N PHE A 236 -0.96 -6.81 -14.36
CA PHE A 236 -1.10 -8.15 -13.80
C PHE A 236 -2.58 -8.44 -13.48
N PRO A 237 -3.02 -9.70 -13.67
CA PRO A 237 -4.45 -10.04 -13.61
C PRO A 237 -5.08 -9.78 -12.24
N ARG A 238 -4.49 -10.32 -11.16
CA ARG A 238 -5.07 -10.17 -9.82
C ARG A 238 -5.20 -8.70 -9.38
N PRO A 239 -4.14 -7.88 -9.42
CA PRO A 239 -4.23 -6.50 -8.94
C PRO A 239 -5.18 -5.62 -9.77
N TRP A 240 -5.27 -5.86 -11.09
CA TRP A 240 -6.24 -5.16 -11.92
C TRP A 240 -7.68 -5.54 -11.58
N LYS A 241 -7.96 -6.83 -11.39
CA LYS A 241 -9.29 -7.31 -11.00
C LYS A 241 -9.72 -6.76 -9.65
N GLU A 242 -8.80 -6.73 -8.68
CA GLU A 242 -9.01 -6.08 -7.38
C GLU A 242 -9.33 -4.59 -7.53
N PHE A 243 -8.58 -3.87 -8.36
CA PHE A 243 -8.84 -2.46 -8.65
C PHE A 243 -10.24 -2.25 -9.22
N ARG A 244 -10.68 -3.06 -10.20
CA ARG A 244 -11.99 -2.89 -10.83
C ARG A 244 -13.13 -3.08 -9.82
N LEU A 245 -13.04 -4.11 -8.98
CA LEU A 245 -13.99 -4.34 -7.89
C LEU A 245 -13.97 -3.20 -6.85
N TRP A 246 -12.78 -2.73 -6.49
CA TRP A 246 -12.60 -1.61 -5.58
C TRP A 246 -13.22 -0.33 -6.16
N TYR A 247 -12.97 -0.04 -7.44
CA TYR A 247 -13.48 1.13 -8.15
C TYR A 247 -15.01 1.12 -8.17
N ASP A 248 -15.64 0.01 -8.56
CA ASP A 248 -17.10 -0.08 -8.66
C ASP A 248 -17.76 0.14 -7.29
N LYS A 249 -17.21 -0.47 -6.23
CA LYS A 249 -17.67 -0.28 -4.84
C LYS A 249 -17.57 1.17 -4.39
N HIS A 250 -16.44 1.84 -4.67
CA HIS A 250 -16.22 3.23 -4.27
C HIS A 250 -17.12 4.19 -5.05
N LYS A 251 -17.22 3.96 -6.36
CA LYS A 251 -18.07 4.73 -7.26
C LYS A 251 -19.54 4.66 -6.84
N ALA A 252 -20.05 3.47 -6.53
CA ALA A 252 -21.43 3.26 -6.06
C ALA A 252 -21.72 3.99 -4.74
N LYS A 253 -20.72 4.16 -3.88
CA LYS A 253 -20.82 4.90 -2.61
C LYS A 253 -20.65 6.42 -2.78
N GLY A 254 -20.44 6.92 -4.00
CA GLY A 254 -20.14 8.32 -4.27
C GLY A 254 -18.77 8.79 -3.75
N ILE A 255 -17.90 7.87 -3.34
CA ILE A 255 -16.56 8.20 -2.84
C ILE A 255 -15.71 8.65 -4.03
N LYS A 256 -14.97 9.75 -3.85
CA LYS A 256 -14.08 10.30 -4.87
C LYS A 256 -12.63 9.88 -4.60
N PRO A 257 -11.77 9.79 -5.62
CA PRO A 257 -10.39 9.34 -5.48
C PRO A 257 -9.47 10.46 -4.96
N PHE A 258 -9.92 11.16 -3.92
CA PHE A 258 -9.14 12.21 -3.29
C PHE A 258 -8.06 11.60 -2.39
N LEU A 259 -6.84 12.09 -2.59
CA LEU A 259 -5.68 11.78 -1.77
C LEU A 259 -4.94 13.09 -1.52
N ASP A 260 -5.02 13.59 -0.30
CA ASP A 260 -4.40 14.87 0.06
C ASP A 260 -2.87 14.78 -0.07
N GLY A 261 -2.23 15.91 -0.36
CA GLY A 261 -0.79 15.93 -0.66
C GLY A 261 -0.43 15.43 -2.08
N MET A 262 -1.37 14.92 -2.87
CA MET A 262 -1.12 14.49 -4.25
C MET A 262 -1.56 15.55 -5.27
N VAL A 263 -0.77 15.74 -6.32
CA VAL A 263 -1.11 16.61 -7.47
C VAL A 263 -2.27 16.04 -8.31
N THR A 264 -2.42 14.71 -8.34
CA THR A 264 -3.47 14.01 -9.08
C THR A 264 -4.88 14.30 -8.55
N THR A 265 -5.00 14.65 -7.27
CA THR A 265 -6.24 15.20 -6.68
C THR A 265 -6.64 16.50 -7.37
N GLY A 266 -5.68 17.37 -7.70
CA GLY A 266 -5.92 18.60 -8.46
C GLY A 266 -6.38 18.30 -9.88
N TRP A 267 -5.79 17.31 -10.54
CA TRP A 267 -6.21 16.86 -11.87
C TRP A 267 -7.65 16.35 -11.86
N TYR A 268 -8.01 15.52 -10.88
CA TYR A 268 -9.38 15.01 -10.76
C TYR A 268 -10.39 16.12 -10.47
N LYS A 269 -10.06 17.10 -9.62
CA LYS A 269 -10.92 18.27 -9.39
C LYS A 269 -11.19 19.06 -10.67
N LYS A 270 -10.22 19.13 -11.60
CA LYS A 270 -10.35 19.84 -12.88
C LYS A 270 -11.06 19.01 -13.96
N MET A 271 -10.72 17.74 -14.09
CA MET A 271 -11.12 16.88 -15.21
C MET A 271 -12.28 15.94 -14.88
N GLY A 272 -12.56 15.71 -13.59
CA GLY A 272 -13.60 14.81 -13.12
C GLY A 272 -13.45 13.40 -13.67
N GLU A 273 -14.57 12.83 -14.10
CA GLU A 273 -14.67 11.46 -14.63
C GLU A 273 -14.19 11.30 -16.07
N ARG A 274 -13.28 12.18 -16.52
CA ARG A 274 -12.58 12.04 -17.80
C ARG A 274 -11.27 11.26 -17.65
N ILE A 275 -10.76 11.13 -16.42
CA ILE A 275 -9.46 10.49 -16.12
C ILE A 275 -9.60 9.39 -15.06
N TRP A 276 -9.01 8.24 -15.35
CA TRP A 276 -9.02 7.08 -14.46
C TRP A 276 -7.82 7.05 -13.50
N THR A 277 -6.71 7.69 -13.85
CA THR A 277 -5.43 7.62 -13.13
C THR A 277 -5.54 7.96 -11.63
N PRO A 278 -6.29 9.00 -11.19
CA PRO A 278 -6.44 9.29 -9.77
C PRO A 278 -7.11 8.15 -8.98
N TRP A 279 -8.08 7.46 -9.59
CA TRP A 279 -8.73 6.28 -8.98
C TRP A 279 -7.74 5.16 -8.74
N PHE A 280 -6.91 4.86 -9.75
CA PHE A 280 -5.91 3.82 -9.64
C PHE A 280 -4.84 4.17 -8.61
N ILE A 281 -4.34 5.41 -8.60
CA ILE A 281 -3.37 5.88 -7.59
C ILE A 281 -3.92 5.74 -6.16
N LYS A 282 -5.19 6.10 -5.93
CA LYS A 282 -5.82 5.95 -4.62
C LYS A 282 -5.90 4.47 -4.19
N PHE A 283 -6.21 3.57 -5.12
CA PHE A 283 -6.18 2.13 -4.88
C PHE A 283 -4.77 1.61 -4.58
N ILE A 284 -3.76 2.02 -5.36
CA ILE A 284 -2.36 1.62 -5.12
C ILE A 284 -1.88 2.10 -3.76
N HIS A 285 -2.25 3.32 -3.34
CA HIS A 285 -1.98 3.83 -2.01
C HIS A 285 -2.61 2.95 -0.91
N SER A 286 -3.88 2.56 -1.06
CA SER A 286 -4.55 1.73 -0.05
C SER A 286 -3.96 0.33 0.05
N GLN A 287 -3.63 -0.31 -1.08
CA GLN A 287 -3.08 -1.65 -1.12
C GLN A 287 -1.56 -1.72 -0.89
N GLY A 288 -0.83 -0.61 -1.04
CA GLY A 288 0.63 -0.60 -0.94
C GLY A 288 1.28 -1.40 -2.07
N TYR A 289 0.84 -1.16 -3.30
CA TYR A 289 1.30 -1.83 -4.51
C TYR A 289 2.39 -1.03 -5.25
N TYR A 290 3.20 -1.70 -6.07
CA TYR A 290 4.32 -1.15 -6.81
C TYR A 290 4.34 -1.61 -8.26
N ASN A 291 4.82 -0.74 -9.15
CA ASN A 291 5.02 -0.98 -10.57
C ASN A 291 6.51 -1.16 -10.84
N ILE A 292 6.87 -2.02 -11.78
CA ILE A 292 8.24 -2.06 -12.29
C ILE A 292 8.46 -0.89 -13.26
N TYR A 293 9.55 -0.16 -13.09
CA TYR A 293 10.01 0.88 -14.02
C TYR A 293 11.42 0.60 -14.52
N THR A 294 11.71 1.19 -15.67
CA THR A 294 13.04 1.22 -16.27
C THR A 294 13.73 2.56 -16.00
N ASN A 295 15.06 2.53 -15.96
CA ASN A 295 15.90 3.73 -15.95
C ASN A 295 17.01 3.56 -16.99
N PHE A 296 16.69 4.00 -18.20
CA PHE A 296 17.65 4.04 -19.30
C PHE A 296 18.25 5.43 -19.44
N LEU A 297 19.55 5.48 -19.69
CA LEU A 297 20.27 6.74 -19.89
C LEU A 297 19.80 7.43 -21.18
N HIS A 298 20.08 8.74 -21.29
CA HIS A 298 19.77 9.56 -22.47
C HIS A 298 18.28 9.67 -22.78
N GLU A 299 17.44 9.68 -21.74
CA GLU A 299 15.98 9.79 -21.86
C GLU A 299 15.35 8.72 -22.77
N ARG A 300 15.95 7.53 -22.82
CA ARG A 300 15.44 6.39 -23.60
C ARG A 300 14.29 5.69 -22.87
N ALA A 301 13.38 5.09 -23.64
CA ALA A 301 12.24 4.33 -23.15
C ALA A 301 11.87 3.20 -24.13
N LEU A 302 11.14 2.20 -23.64
CA LEU A 302 10.58 1.13 -24.48
C LEU A 302 9.20 1.50 -25.05
N SER A 303 8.60 2.59 -24.56
CA SER A 303 7.33 3.17 -25.01
C SER A 303 7.43 4.69 -24.95
N VAL A 304 7.15 5.35 -26.06
CA VAL A 304 7.21 6.80 -26.25
C VAL A 304 5.82 7.32 -26.57
N SER A 305 5.38 8.39 -25.92
CA SER A 305 4.17 9.12 -26.33
C SER A 305 4.55 10.25 -27.27
N HIS A 306 3.90 10.32 -28.43
CA HIS A 306 4.04 11.44 -29.36
C HIS A 306 3.25 12.68 -28.93
N ARG A 307 2.48 12.57 -27.84
CA ARG A 307 1.69 13.66 -27.24
C ARG A 307 0.85 14.36 -28.29
N ASP A 308 0.22 13.56 -29.14
CA ASP A 308 -0.63 14.06 -30.22
C ASP A 308 -1.83 14.81 -29.63
N ALA A 309 -2.32 15.81 -30.36
CA ALA A 309 -3.46 16.60 -29.91
C ALA A 309 -4.66 15.70 -29.56
N GLY A 310 -5.33 15.97 -28.44
CA GLY A 310 -6.39 15.13 -27.89
C GLY A 310 -6.82 15.59 -26.49
N VAL A 311 -7.36 14.67 -25.68
CA VAL A 311 -7.94 14.98 -24.34
C VAL A 311 -6.94 15.68 -23.42
N ASN A 312 -5.66 15.31 -23.48
CA ASN A 312 -4.61 15.80 -22.58
C ASN A 312 -3.75 16.93 -23.18
N TYR A 313 -3.70 17.03 -24.51
CA TYR A 313 -2.83 17.97 -25.23
C TYR A 313 -3.62 18.78 -26.25
N GLY A 314 -3.61 20.12 -26.14
CA GLY A 314 -4.31 20.98 -27.11
C GLY A 314 -3.62 21.06 -28.47
N LYS A 315 -2.35 20.67 -28.57
CA LYS A 315 -1.53 20.63 -29.79
C LYS A 315 -0.52 19.48 -29.68
N THR A 316 -0.17 18.87 -30.82
CA THR A 316 0.89 17.86 -30.88
C THR A 316 2.22 18.45 -30.43
N ALA A 317 2.92 17.76 -29.52
CA ALA A 317 4.20 18.20 -28.95
C ALA A 317 5.40 17.34 -29.39
N GLY A 318 5.15 16.26 -30.15
CA GLY A 318 6.16 15.30 -30.56
C GLY A 318 6.55 14.33 -29.43
N PRO A 319 7.49 13.42 -29.70
CA PRO A 319 7.90 12.37 -28.77
C PRO A 319 8.33 12.95 -27.42
N ASP A 320 7.93 12.31 -26.32
CA ASP A 320 8.30 12.72 -24.96
C ASP A 320 9.71 12.25 -24.55
N SER A 321 10.25 11.26 -25.27
CA SER A 321 11.47 10.52 -24.96
C SER A 321 12.04 9.87 -26.23
N GLN A 322 13.20 9.23 -26.12
CA GLN A 322 13.83 8.51 -27.23
C GLN A 322 13.44 7.04 -27.21
N LEU A 323 13.02 6.48 -28.35
CA LEU A 323 12.70 5.07 -28.44
C LEU A 323 13.99 4.25 -28.37
N LEU A 324 14.04 3.26 -27.48
CA LEU A 324 15.15 2.31 -27.42
C LEU A 324 15.05 1.34 -28.61
N ASP A 325 16.16 1.09 -29.29
CA ASP A 325 16.25 0.11 -30.38
C ASP A 325 17.47 -0.80 -30.21
N GLU A 326 17.59 -1.84 -31.03
CA GLU A 326 18.74 -2.76 -30.97
C GLU A 326 20.06 -2.08 -31.27
N SER A 327 20.07 -1.12 -32.20
CA SER A 327 21.28 -0.42 -32.63
C SER A 327 21.86 0.50 -31.56
N THR A 328 21.04 0.90 -30.59
CA THR A 328 21.38 1.81 -29.50
C THR A 328 21.56 1.08 -28.16
N LEU A 329 21.46 -0.25 -28.11
CA LEU A 329 21.67 -1.03 -26.89
C LEU A 329 23.15 -1.01 -26.44
N ASP A 330 23.38 -0.47 -25.26
CA ASP A 330 24.67 -0.36 -24.57
C ASP A 330 24.71 -1.16 -23.25
N PHE A 331 23.74 -2.05 -23.03
CA PHE A 331 23.62 -2.89 -21.83
C PHE A 331 22.79 -4.16 -22.08
N SER A 332 22.87 -5.13 -21.17
CA SER A 332 22.08 -6.35 -21.17
C SER A 332 20.61 -6.09 -20.81
N LEU A 333 19.77 -5.71 -21.77
CA LEU A 333 18.35 -5.35 -21.51
C LEU A 333 17.52 -6.47 -20.85
N PHE A 334 17.83 -7.73 -21.15
CA PHE A 334 17.06 -8.89 -20.70
C PHE A 334 17.61 -9.53 -19.41
N GLU A 335 18.72 -9.02 -18.88
CA GLU A 335 19.30 -9.52 -17.63
C GLU A 335 18.55 -8.94 -16.43
N MET A 336 17.80 -9.80 -15.74
CA MET A 336 16.96 -9.41 -14.61
C MET A 336 17.68 -9.64 -13.28
N GLN A 337 17.84 -8.56 -12.50
CA GLN A 337 18.37 -8.67 -11.14
C GLN A 337 17.35 -9.33 -10.20
N SER A 338 17.84 -9.92 -9.10
CA SER A 338 16.95 -10.39 -8.03
C SER A 338 16.13 -9.24 -7.44
N LEU A 339 14.88 -9.52 -7.09
CA LEU A 339 13.96 -8.53 -6.54
C LEU A 339 14.52 -7.83 -5.29
N ASN A 340 15.28 -8.56 -4.46
CA ASN A 340 15.90 -8.02 -3.24
C ASN A 340 16.97 -6.95 -3.51
N ASN A 341 17.50 -6.89 -4.74
CA ASN A 341 18.50 -5.90 -5.14
C ASN A 341 17.86 -4.68 -5.82
N LEU A 342 16.58 -4.74 -6.16
CA LEU A 342 15.87 -3.62 -6.77
C LEU A 342 15.48 -2.61 -5.69
N LYS A 343 15.61 -1.32 -6.02
CA LYS A 343 15.16 -0.23 -5.16
C LYS A 343 13.65 -0.05 -5.28
N TRP A 344 12.99 0.31 -4.19
CA TRP A 344 11.54 0.53 -4.13
C TRP A 344 11.27 1.97 -3.72
N TYR A 345 10.35 2.66 -4.38
CA TYR A 345 10.07 4.07 -4.12
C TYR A 345 8.57 4.32 -3.91
N ASP A 346 8.25 5.10 -2.88
CA ASP A 346 6.89 5.57 -2.59
C ASP A 346 6.50 6.78 -3.46
N PHE A 347 5.27 7.28 -3.36
CA PHE A 347 4.79 8.46 -4.12
C PHE A 347 5.58 9.76 -3.90
N CYS A 348 6.41 9.85 -2.86
CA CYS A 348 7.31 10.96 -2.58
C CYS A 348 8.73 10.74 -3.13
N PHE A 349 8.94 9.62 -3.84
CA PHE A 349 10.23 9.15 -4.32
C PHE A 349 11.25 8.93 -3.19
N ARG A 350 10.78 8.53 -2.01
CA ARG A 350 11.63 8.05 -0.92
C ARG A 350 11.80 6.54 -1.03
N GLU A 351 13.01 6.06 -0.77
CA GLU A 351 13.31 4.64 -0.80
C GLU A 351 12.58 3.90 0.31
N VAL A 352 11.94 2.79 -0.05
CA VAL A 352 11.20 1.88 0.83
C VAL A 352 11.97 0.57 0.93
N LEU A 353 12.12 0.07 2.15
CA LEU A 353 12.82 -1.19 2.42
C LEU A 353 11.82 -2.26 2.88
N PRO A 354 11.16 -2.97 1.95
CA PRO A 354 10.17 -3.99 2.27
C PRO A 354 10.78 -5.24 2.92
N GLY A 355 9.96 -6.01 3.64
CA GLY A 355 10.32 -7.34 4.15
C GLY A 355 11.19 -7.35 5.41
N ARG A 356 11.41 -6.20 6.06
CA ARG A 356 12.19 -6.10 7.30
C ARG A 356 11.43 -6.67 8.50
N VAL A 357 11.59 -7.96 8.73
CA VAL A 357 10.99 -8.71 9.85
C VAL A 357 12.11 -9.32 10.68
N VAL A 358 12.24 -8.91 11.94
CA VAL A 358 13.14 -9.52 12.92
C VAL A 358 12.46 -10.74 13.53
N ARG A 359 13.01 -11.92 13.26
CA ARG A 359 12.53 -13.22 13.76
C ARG A 359 13.48 -13.87 14.74
N SER A 360 14.75 -13.46 14.71
CA SER A 360 15.80 -13.98 15.58
C SER A 360 16.59 -12.84 16.23
N VAL A 361 17.38 -13.19 17.24
CA VAL A 361 18.22 -12.25 17.98
C VAL A 361 19.28 -11.62 17.08
N ASP A 362 19.86 -12.42 16.18
CA ASP A 362 20.98 -12.02 15.34
C ASP A 362 20.56 -10.97 14.29
N GLU A 363 19.29 -10.99 13.89
CA GLU A 363 18.72 -10.03 12.94
C GLU A 363 18.52 -8.64 13.55
N LEU A 364 18.27 -8.54 14.87
CA LEU A 364 17.85 -7.30 15.52
C LEU A 364 18.90 -6.19 15.40
N GLY A 365 20.20 -6.52 15.57
CA GLY A 365 21.27 -5.52 15.54
C GLY A 365 21.28 -4.73 14.24
N SER A 366 21.23 -5.42 13.09
CA SER A 366 21.22 -4.78 11.77
C SER A 366 20.04 -3.81 11.57
N VAL A 367 18.86 -4.17 12.10
CA VAL A 367 17.65 -3.33 12.02
C VAL A 367 17.78 -2.11 12.93
N LEU A 368 18.33 -2.27 14.14
CA LEU A 368 18.58 -1.14 15.05
C LEU A 368 19.51 -0.10 14.42
N TYR A 369 20.64 -0.54 13.85
CA TYR A 369 21.57 0.34 13.14
C TYR A 369 20.92 1.09 11.98
N ALA A 370 20.07 0.40 11.22
CA ALA A 370 19.39 0.99 10.06
C ALA A 370 18.26 1.97 10.41
N VAL A 371 17.65 1.84 11.60
CA VAL A 371 16.45 2.60 11.99
C VAL A 371 16.77 3.76 12.93
N GLN A 372 17.82 3.66 13.75
CA GLN A 372 18.14 4.68 14.74
C GLN A 372 18.26 6.10 14.15
N LYS A 373 17.86 7.09 14.93
CA LYS A 373 18.12 8.50 14.66
C LYS A 373 18.64 9.14 15.93
N GLN A 374 19.80 9.79 15.87
CA GLN A 374 20.47 10.36 17.05
C GLN A 374 20.57 9.32 18.18
N GLU A 375 21.01 8.11 17.83
CA GLU A 375 21.17 6.97 18.73
C GLU A 375 19.87 6.52 19.40
N THR A 376 18.71 6.96 18.93
CA THR A 376 17.41 6.71 19.55
C THR A 376 16.52 5.85 18.66
N VAL A 377 15.96 4.79 19.25
CA VAL A 377 15.01 3.87 18.63
C VAL A 377 13.69 3.87 19.40
N ILE A 378 12.57 3.89 18.68
CA ILE A 378 11.21 3.87 19.24
C ILE A 378 10.58 2.51 18.97
N PHE A 379 10.35 1.71 20.00
CA PHE A 379 9.57 0.49 19.90
C PHE A 379 8.09 0.79 20.13
N VAL A 380 7.25 0.41 19.17
CA VAL A 380 5.81 0.54 19.26
C VAL A 380 5.20 -0.84 19.44
N SER A 381 4.71 -1.12 20.65
CA SER A 381 4.03 -2.36 21.00
C SER A 381 2.62 -2.42 20.41
N LEU A 382 2.32 -3.49 19.68
CA LEU A 382 1.03 -3.74 19.03
C LEU A 382 0.18 -4.80 19.76
N PHE A 383 0.60 -5.24 20.95
CA PHE A 383 -0.17 -6.18 21.76
C PHE A 383 -1.54 -5.58 22.14
N GLY A 384 -2.62 -6.26 21.75
CA GLY A 384 -3.99 -5.82 22.02
C GLY A 384 -4.42 -4.55 21.25
N VAL A 385 -3.66 -4.09 20.27
CA VAL A 385 -3.96 -2.88 19.48
C VAL A 385 -4.67 -3.27 18.18
N SER A 386 -5.75 -2.57 17.82
CA SER A 386 -6.46 -2.85 16.56
C SER A 386 -5.66 -2.40 15.33
N GLU A 387 -5.87 -3.07 14.19
CA GLU A 387 -5.22 -2.70 12.92
C GLU A 387 -5.54 -1.26 12.53
N SER A 388 -6.80 -0.83 12.67
CA SER A 388 -7.22 0.54 12.31
C SER A 388 -6.56 1.60 13.17
N VAL A 389 -6.33 1.32 14.46
CA VAL A 389 -5.56 2.22 15.34
C VAL A 389 -4.11 2.29 14.89
N THR A 390 -3.51 1.14 14.60
CA THR A 390 -2.11 1.07 14.15
C THR A 390 -1.90 1.79 12.82
N ARG A 391 -2.81 1.62 11.85
CA ARG A 391 -2.81 2.35 10.58
C ARG A 391 -2.96 3.86 10.81
N ASN A 392 -3.80 4.29 11.73
CA ASN A 392 -3.93 5.71 12.06
C ASN A 392 -2.64 6.26 12.68
N LEU A 393 -2.02 5.52 13.59
CA LEU A 393 -0.72 5.87 14.18
C LEU A 393 0.36 5.99 13.10
N LEU A 394 0.43 5.05 12.16
CA LEU A 394 1.35 5.10 11.02
C LEU A 394 1.22 6.41 10.22
N CYS A 395 0.00 6.83 9.90
CA CYS A 395 -0.24 8.09 9.19
C CYS A 395 0.26 9.31 10.00
N HIS A 396 0.15 9.27 11.33
CA HIS A 396 0.70 10.33 12.20
C HIS A 396 2.22 10.32 12.26
N LEU A 397 2.85 9.14 12.35
CA LEU A 397 4.31 9.00 12.29
C LEU A 397 4.85 9.56 10.98
N GLU A 398 4.22 9.23 9.85
CA GLU A 398 4.57 9.80 8.54
C GLU A 398 4.40 11.31 8.54
N ARG A 399 3.25 11.84 9.00
CA ARG A 399 2.99 13.29 9.06
C ARG A 399 4.01 14.04 9.91
N LEU A 400 4.48 13.44 11.00
CA LEU A 400 5.47 14.01 11.93
C LEU A 400 6.93 13.74 11.51
N ASN A 401 7.17 13.08 10.37
CA ASN A 401 8.49 12.68 9.89
C ASN A 401 9.29 11.81 10.88
N ILE A 402 8.59 10.95 11.62
CA ILE A 402 9.19 10.01 12.57
C ILE A 402 9.41 8.70 11.83
N TRP A 403 10.67 8.28 11.68
CA TRP A 403 11.05 7.04 10.97
C TRP A 403 11.90 6.09 11.80
N ASN A 404 12.35 6.51 12.97
CA ASN A 404 13.20 5.73 13.87
C ASN A 404 12.40 4.81 14.78
N TYR A 405 11.34 4.19 14.25
CA TYR A 405 10.48 3.28 14.98
C TYR A 405 10.58 1.83 14.49
N ILE A 406 10.24 0.88 15.37
CA ILE A 406 10.08 -0.54 15.07
C ILE A 406 8.78 -1.02 15.73
N PHE A 407 7.91 -1.66 14.96
CA PHE A 407 6.71 -2.27 15.53
C PHE A 407 7.03 -3.62 16.17
N LEU A 408 6.48 -3.88 17.34
CA LEU A 408 6.66 -5.11 18.08
C LEU A 408 5.30 -5.73 18.36
N GLY A 409 5.05 -6.96 17.92
CA GLY A 409 3.75 -7.60 18.16
C GLY A 409 3.75 -9.11 17.90
N PRO A 410 2.62 -9.76 18.20
CA PRO A 410 2.44 -11.18 17.90
C PRO A 410 2.43 -11.44 16.39
N GLU A 411 2.78 -12.67 16.02
CA GLU A 411 2.74 -13.15 14.64
C GLU A 411 1.34 -12.99 14.07
N SER A 412 1.23 -12.19 13.03
CA SER A 412 -0.04 -11.92 12.37
C SER A 412 0.19 -11.50 10.93
N ASN A 413 -0.84 -11.71 10.11
CA ASN A 413 -0.90 -11.25 8.74
C ASN A 413 -0.71 -9.73 8.62
N PHE A 414 -1.26 -8.99 9.57
CA PHE A 414 -1.10 -7.54 9.65
C PHE A 414 0.35 -7.13 9.93
N LEU A 415 1.04 -7.79 10.86
CA LEU A 415 2.46 -7.52 11.14
C LEU A 415 3.33 -7.75 9.88
N LEU A 416 3.04 -8.80 9.12
CA LEU A 416 3.72 -9.06 7.85
C LEU A 416 3.35 -8.02 6.78
N ASP A 417 2.09 -7.57 6.70
CA ASP A 417 1.67 -6.47 5.80
C ASP A 417 2.42 -5.16 6.10
N LEU A 418 2.64 -4.82 7.38
CA LEU A 418 3.46 -3.67 7.77
C LEU A 418 4.89 -3.79 7.21
N SER A 419 5.50 -4.96 7.36
CA SER A 419 6.84 -5.22 6.82
C SER A 419 6.90 -5.14 5.31
N ARG A 420 5.88 -5.69 4.63
CA ARG A 420 5.75 -5.65 3.16
C ARG A 420 5.65 -4.20 2.65
N ARG A 421 5.01 -3.32 3.42
CA ARG A 421 4.90 -1.88 3.14
C ARG A 421 6.15 -1.07 3.53
N GLY A 422 7.17 -1.72 4.09
CA GLY A 422 8.46 -1.11 4.41
C GLY A 422 8.68 -0.72 5.88
N HIS A 423 7.71 -0.99 6.76
CA HIS A 423 7.84 -0.70 8.18
C HIS A 423 8.58 -1.83 8.89
N PRO A 424 9.66 -1.57 9.65
CA PRO A 424 10.40 -2.64 10.33
C PRO A 424 9.55 -3.20 11.48
N VAL A 425 9.51 -4.53 11.57
CA VAL A 425 8.72 -5.23 12.59
C VAL A 425 9.53 -6.28 13.33
N ILE A 426 9.16 -6.55 14.57
CA ILE A 426 9.66 -7.65 15.40
C ILE A 426 8.52 -8.63 15.63
N ASN A 427 8.71 -9.87 15.20
CA ASN A 427 7.79 -10.96 15.50
C ASN A 427 8.10 -11.48 16.92
N ALA A 428 7.24 -11.11 17.87
CA ALA A 428 7.43 -11.45 19.26
C ALA A 428 7.38 -12.96 19.53
N ASP A 429 6.55 -13.72 18.81
CA ASP A 429 6.45 -15.17 18.98
C ASP A 429 7.74 -15.89 18.58
N LYS A 430 8.35 -15.47 17.46
CA LYS A 430 9.62 -16.05 17.01
C LYS A 430 10.76 -15.70 17.96
N ILE A 431 10.86 -14.45 18.41
CA ILE A 431 11.87 -14.04 19.39
C ILE A 431 11.70 -14.80 20.70
N PHE A 432 10.47 -14.88 21.22
CA PHE A 432 10.18 -15.57 22.48
C PHE A 432 10.54 -17.07 22.42
N ASN A 433 10.32 -17.72 21.28
CA ASN A 433 10.66 -19.14 21.08
C ASN A 433 12.14 -19.38 20.82
N ASN A 434 12.83 -18.45 20.14
CA ASN A 434 14.26 -18.54 19.82
C ASN A 434 15.12 -18.35 21.07
N VAL A 435 14.78 -17.38 21.89
CA VAL A 435 15.41 -17.20 23.20
C VAL A 435 14.95 -18.34 24.09
N SER A 436 15.84 -18.94 24.89
CA SER A 436 15.50 -20.04 25.82
C SER A 436 14.50 -19.68 26.93
N ALA A 437 13.72 -18.61 26.75
CA ALA A 437 12.58 -18.18 27.53
C ALA A 437 11.42 -19.19 27.49
N SER A 438 11.32 -20.02 26.44
CA SER A 438 10.39 -21.16 26.39
C SER A 438 10.62 -22.15 27.54
N LYS A 439 11.86 -22.26 28.04
CA LYS A 439 12.20 -23.08 29.24
C LYS A 439 11.63 -22.50 30.53
N TRP A 440 11.17 -21.25 30.52
CA TRP A 440 10.63 -20.55 31.69
C TRP A 440 9.10 -20.51 31.71
N MET A 441 8.45 -21.08 30.69
CA MET A 441 7.02 -21.37 30.67
C MET A 441 6.76 -22.74 31.28
N THR A 442 5.94 -22.81 32.32
CA THR A 442 5.30 -24.07 32.75
C THR A 442 4.01 -24.27 31.97
N SER A 443 3.67 -25.52 31.63
CA SER A 443 2.56 -25.90 30.73
C SER A 443 1.14 -25.50 31.18
N GLN A 444 0.97 -24.74 32.26
CA GLN A 444 -0.32 -24.33 32.82
C GLN A 444 -0.39 -22.84 33.22
N ASN A 445 0.45 -21.96 32.68
CA ASN A 445 0.43 -20.56 33.09
C ASN A 445 -0.65 -19.75 32.34
N SER A 446 -1.68 -19.31 33.05
CA SER A 446 -2.75 -18.45 32.53
C SER A 446 -2.26 -17.06 32.05
N ASN A 447 -1.05 -16.66 32.44
CA ASN A 447 -0.45 -15.37 32.09
C ASN A 447 0.56 -15.46 30.91
N ALA A 448 0.54 -16.56 30.14
CA ALA A 448 1.52 -16.83 29.08
C ALA A 448 1.72 -15.66 28.08
N GLU A 449 0.65 -15.06 27.58
CA GLU A 449 0.72 -13.93 26.63
C GLU A 449 1.33 -12.67 27.27
N LEU A 450 0.96 -12.37 28.51
CA LEU A 450 1.52 -11.24 29.26
C LEU A 450 3.01 -11.45 29.55
N ILE A 451 3.41 -12.68 29.91
CA ILE A 451 4.82 -13.05 30.10
C ILE A 451 5.60 -12.80 28.82
N LYS A 452 5.07 -13.28 27.68
CA LYS A 452 5.69 -13.12 26.37
C LYS A 452 5.86 -11.64 26.00
N GLU A 453 4.80 -10.85 26.11
CA GLU A 453 4.85 -9.41 25.84
C GLU A 453 5.94 -8.72 26.68
N ILE A 454 5.89 -8.89 28.00
CA ILE A 454 6.81 -8.24 28.94
C ILE A 454 8.24 -8.72 28.69
N PHE A 455 8.42 -10.01 28.43
CA PHE A 455 9.72 -10.61 28.14
C PHE A 455 10.34 -10.00 26.89
N VAL A 456 9.61 -9.99 25.76
CA VAL A 456 10.15 -9.48 24.49
C VAL A 456 10.40 -7.98 24.58
N LYS A 457 9.50 -7.21 25.20
CA LYS A 457 9.74 -5.78 25.50
C LYS A 457 11.03 -5.59 26.31
N ALA A 458 11.25 -6.35 27.38
CA ALA A 458 12.47 -6.27 28.18
C ALA A 458 13.71 -6.67 27.38
N TYR A 459 13.57 -7.64 26.49
CA TYR A 459 14.65 -8.18 25.69
C TYR A 459 15.14 -7.17 24.64
N VAL A 460 14.24 -6.52 23.91
CA VAL A 460 14.62 -5.55 22.87
C VAL A 460 15.29 -4.32 23.50
N ILE A 461 14.86 -3.91 24.70
CA ILE A 461 15.53 -2.86 25.47
C ILE A 461 16.94 -3.28 25.87
N ARG A 462 17.14 -4.53 26.33
CA ARG A 462 18.49 -5.06 26.62
C ARG A 462 19.40 -4.93 25.41
N LYS A 463 18.91 -5.35 24.24
CA LYS A 463 19.69 -5.31 22.99
C LYS A 463 20.01 -3.87 22.59
N CYS A 464 19.10 -2.92 22.74
CA CYS A 464 19.41 -1.50 22.55
C CYS A 464 20.55 -1.04 23.46
N LEU A 465 20.53 -1.40 24.75
CA LEU A 465 21.61 -1.04 25.68
C LEU A 465 22.96 -1.65 25.26
N GLU A 466 22.97 -2.93 24.87
CA GLU A 466 24.17 -3.62 24.35
C GLU A 466 24.75 -2.93 23.10
N TYR A 467 23.89 -2.51 22.17
CA TYR A 467 24.26 -1.81 20.94
C TYR A 467 24.46 -0.29 21.10
N ARG A 468 24.46 0.23 22.33
CA ARG A 468 24.64 1.66 22.64
C ARG A 468 23.54 2.59 22.10
N PHE A 469 22.32 2.09 21.97
CA PHE A 469 21.14 2.88 21.57
C PHE A 469 20.21 3.22 22.73
N ASN A 470 19.76 4.47 22.77
CA ASN A 470 18.64 4.90 23.58
C ASN A 470 17.35 4.29 23.03
N SER A 471 16.43 3.95 23.93
CA SER A 471 15.19 3.29 23.54
C SER A 471 13.97 3.88 24.22
N TRP A 472 12.92 4.09 23.43
CA TRP A 472 11.57 4.42 23.88
C TRP A 472 10.67 3.22 23.62
N MET A 473 10.04 2.68 24.66
CA MET A 473 9.00 1.67 24.54
C MET A 473 7.64 2.34 24.77
N VAL A 474 6.81 2.34 23.74
CA VAL A 474 5.46 2.90 23.75
C VAL A 474 4.45 1.84 23.32
N ASP A 475 3.23 1.93 23.83
CA ASP A 475 2.10 1.12 23.33
C ASP A 475 1.40 1.80 22.16
N GLY A 476 0.86 1.01 21.22
CA GLY A 476 0.10 1.51 20.07
C GLY A 476 -1.25 2.14 20.43
N ASN A 477 -1.61 2.17 21.72
CA ASN A 477 -2.78 2.86 22.27
C ASN A 477 -2.52 4.37 22.54
N MET A 478 -1.58 4.96 21.79
CA MET A 478 -1.29 6.39 21.85
C MET A 478 -1.04 6.96 20.45
N LEU A 479 -1.26 8.27 20.31
CA LEU A 479 -0.96 9.06 19.13
C LEU A 479 -0.14 10.28 19.52
N PHE A 480 0.91 10.55 18.75
CA PHE A 480 1.76 11.71 18.94
C PHE A 480 1.22 12.91 18.17
N THR A 481 1.34 14.09 18.75
CA THR A 481 0.97 15.36 18.11
C THR A 481 2.18 16.24 17.82
N SER A 482 3.35 15.86 18.32
CA SER A 482 4.65 16.47 18.02
C SER A 482 5.75 15.39 18.03
N GLY A 483 6.72 15.52 17.13
CA GLY A 483 7.92 14.67 17.09
C GLY A 483 9.00 15.06 18.10
N ASP A 484 8.93 16.26 18.68
CA ASP A 484 9.97 16.80 19.58
C ASP A 484 10.06 16.06 20.91
N MET A 485 9.10 15.18 21.20
CA MET A 485 9.14 14.32 22.38
C MET A 485 10.35 13.37 22.36
N PHE A 486 10.80 12.97 21.17
CA PHE A 486 11.84 11.95 21.00
C PHE A 486 13.25 12.52 20.81
N LEU A 487 13.40 13.84 20.82
CA LEU A 487 14.67 14.49 20.50
C LEU A 487 15.64 14.55 21.68
N GLU A 488 15.15 14.68 22.92
CA GLU A 488 16.01 14.80 24.10
C GLU A 488 15.40 14.17 25.35
N PHE A 489 16.25 13.50 26.14
CA PHE A 489 15.89 13.14 27.52
C PHE A 489 15.93 14.41 28.39
N PRO A 490 14.86 14.73 29.14
CA PRO A 490 14.79 15.99 29.88
C PRO A 490 15.91 16.20 30.91
N ASP A 491 16.43 15.13 31.50
CA ASP A 491 17.43 15.16 32.57
C ASP A 491 18.47 14.02 32.41
N PRO A 492 19.71 14.33 32.01
CA PRO A 492 20.75 13.33 31.80
C PRO A 492 21.29 12.73 33.12
N SER A 493 20.77 13.10 34.30
CA SER A 493 21.15 12.44 35.55
C SER A 493 20.43 11.10 35.78
N TYR A 494 19.41 10.79 34.98
CA TYR A 494 18.62 9.56 35.09
C TYR A 494 18.86 8.62 33.89
N ASP A 495 18.98 7.33 34.19
CA ASP A 495 19.12 6.28 33.17
C ASP A 495 17.76 5.78 32.66
N PHE A 496 16.71 5.89 33.48
CA PHE A 496 15.38 5.36 33.17
C PHE A 496 14.27 6.38 33.43
N TYR A 497 13.29 6.39 32.54
CA TYR A 497 12.07 7.19 32.66
C TYR A 497 10.83 6.31 32.53
N VAL A 498 9.83 6.59 33.36
CA VAL A 498 8.62 5.78 33.46
C VAL A 498 7.37 6.67 33.50
N GLY A 499 6.41 6.41 32.62
CA GLY A 499 5.04 6.91 32.69
C GLY A 499 4.09 5.73 32.84
N LYS A 500 3.57 5.50 34.06
CA LYS A 500 2.77 4.30 34.37
C LYS A 500 1.40 4.35 33.68
N GLY A 501 0.71 5.48 33.72
CA GLY A 501 -0.59 5.63 33.05
C GLY A 501 -0.48 5.71 31.53
N LEU A 502 0.71 6.03 31.01
CA LEU A 502 1.02 6.08 29.58
C LEU A 502 1.52 4.75 29.01
N GLU A 503 1.86 3.78 29.86
CA GLU A 503 2.64 2.59 29.46
C GLU A 503 3.90 2.96 28.66
N LEU A 504 4.55 4.05 29.08
CA LEU A 504 5.76 4.60 28.49
C LEU A 504 6.97 4.23 29.34
N PHE A 505 7.99 3.64 28.71
CA PHE A 505 9.27 3.37 29.34
C PHE A 505 10.41 3.85 28.45
N CYS A 506 11.36 4.57 29.00
CA CYS A 506 12.55 4.99 28.27
C CYS A 506 13.80 4.55 29.01
N ALA A 507 14.77 4.05 28.26
CA ALA A 507 16.10 3.73 28.75
C ALA A 507 17.14 4.49 27.94
N ARG A 508 18.04 5.17 28.66
CA ARG A 508 19.22 5.78 28.08
C ARG A 508 20.35 4.76 28.05
N SER A 509 21.11 4.73 26.97
CA SER A 509 22.23 3.81 26.84
C SER A 509 23.45 4.29 27.61
N THR A 510 23.54 3.90 28.87
CA THR A 510 24.72 4.14 29.71
C THR A 510 25.26 2.81 30.23
N SER A 511 26.55 2.77 30.58
CA SER A 511 27.15 1.60 31.23
C SER A 511 26.50 1.29 32.59
N SER A 512 25.86 2.28 33.22
CA SER A 512 25.06 2.09 34.43
C SER A 512 23.73 1.39 34.12
N ALA A 513 22.99 1.87 33.11
CA ALA A 513 21.74 1.25 32.66
C ALA A 513 21.92 -0.21 32.26
N GLU A 514 23.00 -0.52 31.53
CA GLU A 514 23.36 -1.88 31.09
C GLU A 514 23.54 -2.84 32.29
N LYS A 515 24.18 -2.39 33.38
CA LYS A 515 24.36 -3.20 34.60
C LYS A 515 23.03 -3.55 35.28
N PHE A 516 22.08 -2.63 35.30
CA PHE A 516 20.74 -2.90 35.84
C PHE A 516 19.97 -3.93 35.03
N TRP A 517 20.28 -4.06 33.73
CA TRP A 517 19.67 -4.96 32.77
C TRP A 517 20.36 -6.34 32.61
N GLY A 518 21.21 -6.72 33.59
CA GLY A 518 21.94 -7.99 33.59
C GLY A 518 21.06 -9.26 33.64
N ASP A 519 21.72 -10.43 33.59
CA ASP A 519 21.10 -11.73 33.32
C ASP A 519 19.99 -12.17 34.29
N ASP A 520 20.02 -11.69 35.54
CA ASP A 520 18.99 -12.00 36.55
C ASP A 520 17.68 -11.22 36.35
N LEU A 521 17.65 -10.20 35.48
CA LEU A 521 16.45 -9.39 35.24
C LEU A 521 15.30 -10.28 34.77
N PHE A 522 15.55 -11.15 33.80
CA PHE A 522 14.47 -11.91 33.19
C PHE A 522 13.89 -12.97 34.12
N SER A 523 14.71 -13.62 34.95
CA SER A 523 14.19 -14.55 35.96
C SER A 523 13.33 -13.83 37.00
N LYS A 524 13.70 -12.59 37.37
CA LYS A 524 12.88 -11.71 38.22
C LYS A 524 11.59 -11.26 37.55
N VAL A 525 11.62 -10.94 36.25
CA VAL A 525 10.42 -10.60 35.46
C VAL A 525 9.45 -11.77 35.44
N VAL A 526 9.92 -12.97 35.08
CA VAL A 526 9.08 -14.18 35.06
C VAL A 526 8.50 -14.47 36.44
N ALA A 527 9.33 -14.41 37.49
CA ALA A 527 8.87 -14.63 38.86
C ALA A 527 7.84 -13.56 39.32
N ALA A 528 7.97 -12.32 38.86
CA ALA A 528 7.02 -11.26 39.15
C ALA A 528 5.68 -11.49 38.46
N VAL A 529 5.66 -11.84 37.16
CA VAL A 529 4.43 -12.09 36.39
C VAL A 529 3.71 -13.35 36.86
N SER A 530 4.44 -14.41 37.22
CA SER A 530 3.82 -15.66 37.70
C SER A 530 3.15 -15.52 39.07
N LYS A 531 3.45 -14.47 39.83
CA LYS A 531 2.80 -14.15 41.12
C LYS A 531 1.54 -13.29 40.97
N VAL A 532 1.21 -12.91 39.73
CA VAL A 532 0.08 -12.03 39.44
C VAL A 532 -1.18 -12.87 39.29
N SER A 533 -2.22 -12.56 40.07
CA SER A 533 -3.55 -13.16 39.90
C SER A 533 -4.16 -12.66 38.59
N SER A 534 -4.89 -13.54 37.89
CA SER A 534 -5.51 -13.29 36.58
C SER A 534 -6.54 -12.15 36.51
N SER A 535 -6.76 -11.42 37.62
CA SER A 535 -7.72 -10.32 37.76
C SER A 535 -7.09 -8.96 38.11
N SER A 536 -5.75 -8.83 38.14
CA SER A 536 -5.15 -7.55 38.53
C SER A 536 -5.11 -6.55 37.37
N ASP A 537 -6.12 -5.69 37.31
CA ASP A 537 -6.04 -4.43 36.56
C ASP A 537 -4.76 -3.67 37.02
N GLY A 538 -3.85 -3.40 36.07
CA GLY A 538 -2.67 -2.56 36.31
C GLY A 538 -1.30 -3.27 36.36
N VAL A 539 -1.23 -4.58 36.07
CA VAL A 539 0.06 -5.24 35.83
C VAL A 539 0.44 -5.09 34.37
N SER A 540 1.54 -4.37 34.13
CA SER A 540 2.08 -4.07 32.81
C SER A 540 3.60 -4.22 32.76
N PHE A 541 4.15 -4.14 31.54
CA PHE A 541 5.60 -4.08 31.33
C PHE A 541 6.24 -2.99 32.18
N VAL A 542 5.68 -1.77 32.11
CA VAL A 542 6.23 -0.60 32.81
C VAL A 542 6.15 -0.80 34.33
N TYR A 543 5.04 -1.32 34.84
CA TYR A 543 4.89 -1.61 36.27
C TYR A 543 5.95 -2.60 36.77
N ILE A 544 6.11 -3.73 36.08
CA ILE A 544 7.01 -4.83 36.51
C ILE A 544 8.47 -4.39 36.42
N VAL A 545 8.87 -3.82 35.29
CA VAL A 545 10.26 -3.41 35.07
C VAL A 545 10.65 -2.28 36.01
N ALA A 546 9.79 -1.27 36.20
CA ALA A 546 10.08 -0.19 37.14
C ALA A 546 10.28 -0.73 38.57
N LYS A 547 9.42 -1.66 39.01
CA LYS A 547 9.54 -2.29 40.34
C LYS A 547 10.86 -3.05 40.50
N ILE A 548 11.27 -3.82 39.51
CA ILE A 548 12.53 -4.60 39.55
C ILE A 548 13.75 -3.66 39.54
N LEU A 549 13.72 -2.60 38.73
CA LEU A 549 14.78 -1.60 38.67
C LEU A 549 14.90 -0.83 39.99
N GLU A 550 13.78 -0.39 40.58
CA GLU A 550 13.74 0.25 41.91
C GLU A 550 14.32 -0.70 42.98
N GLN A 551 13.98 -2.00 42.95
CA GLN A 551 14.54 -3.02 43.86
C GLN A 551 16.06 -3.22 43.68
N LYS A 552 16.58 -3.02 42.47
CA LYS A 552 18.03 -3.06 42.19
C LYS A 552 18.73 -1.74 42.56
N GLY A 553 18.01 -0.70 42.97
CA GLY A 553 18.57 0.61 43.32
C GLY A 553 18.76 1.56 42.14
N ALA A 554 18.13 1.31 40.99
CA ALA A 554 18.19 2.20 39.85
C ALA A 554 17.45 3.51 40.12
N ARG A 555 18.01 4.64 39.67
CA ARG A 555 17.32 5.94 39.71
C ARG A 555 16.36 6.05 38.53
N ILE A 556 15.07 6.14 38.82
CA ILE A 556 14.00 6.27 37.81
C ILE A 556 13.35 7.64 37.95
N LYS A 557 13.22 8.37 36.83
CA LYS A 557 12.40 9.58 36.76
C LYS A 557 11.00 9.23 36.30
N ARG A 558 9.98 9.84 36.91
CA ARG A 558 8.58 9.67 36.47
C ARG A 558 8.18 10.80 35.53
N PHE A 559 7.50 10.47 34.44
CA PHE A 559 6.91 11.46 33.55
C PHE A 559 5.74 12.18 34.22
N ASP A 560 5.63 13.49 33.99
CA ASP A 560 4.44 14.24 34.33
C ASP A 560 3.36 14.01 33.26
N GLU A 561 2.59 12.93 33.43
CA GLU A 561 1.59 12.49 32.47
C GLU A 561 0.54 13.58 32.18
N THR A 562 0.21 14.38 33.19
CA THR A 562 -0.74 15.50 33.06
C THR A 562 -0.19 16.66 32.24
N ARG A 563 1.12 16.79 32.12
CA ARG A 563 1.75 17.80 31.25
C ARG A 563 1.88 17.31 29.82
N PHE A 564 2.21 16.04 29.61
CA PHE A 564 2.58 15.54 28.27
C PHE A 564 1.43 14.95 27.46
N GLY A 565 0.43 14.35 28.13
CA GLY A 565 -0.61 13.59 27.47
C GLY A 565 -2.03 14.01 27.84
N THR A 566 -2.97 13.67 26.97
CA THR A 566 -4.41 13.74 27.24
C THR A 566 -5.00 12.33 27.15
N LYS A 567 -5.58 11.85 28.26
CA LYS A 567 -6.24 10.54 28.30
C LYS A 567 -7.64 10.64 27.70
N ILE A 568 -7.93 9.83 26.67
CA ILE A 568 -9.27 9.71 26.10
C ILE A 568 -9.97 8.45 26.63
N GLY A 569 -11.28 8.57 26.85
CA GLY A 569 -12.14 7.50 27.38
C GLY A 569 -13.61 7.91 27.35
N THR A 570 -14.47 7.08 27.95
CA THR A 570 -15.93 7.28 27.95
C THR A 570 -16.38 8.50 28.76
N ASN A 571 -15.62 8.90 29.78
CA ASN A 571 -16.12 9.83 30.81
C ASN A 571 -15.70 11.31 30.60
N ASN A 572 -14.79 11.61 29.68
CA ASN A 572 -14.28 12.98 29.45
C ASN A 572 -14.97 13.64 28.25
N VAL A 573 -16.26 13.98 28.39
CA VAL A 573 -17.10 14.56 27.31
C VAL A 573 -16.85 16.07 27.11
N THR A 574 -16.15 16.74 28.01
CA THR A 574 -16.11 18.22 28.06
C THR A 574 -14.90 18.89 27.40
N GLN A 575 -13.89 18.14 26.93
CA GLN A 575 -12.70 18.71 26.28
C GLN A 575 -12.77 18.54 24.75
N SER A 576 -13.11 19.62 24.05
CA SER A 576 -13.11 19.71 22.58
C SER A 576 -11.74 20.02 21.97
N SER A 577 -10.72 20.26 22.80
CA SER A 577 -9.35 20.55 22.35
C SER A 577 -8.33 19.75 23.15
N LEU A 578 -7.15 19.56 22.54
CA LEU A 578 -6.04 18.80 23.12
C LEU A 578 -5.53 19.42 24.43
N GLY A 579 -5.72 20.73 24.63
CA GLY A 579 -5.04 21.55 25.63
C GLY A 579 -3.65 22.00 25.15
N ASP A 580 -3.23 23.21 25.51
CA ASP A 580 -1.97 23.78 25.06
C ASP A 580 -0.76 22.98 25.57
N GLY A 581 0.22 22.74 24.69
CA GLY A 581 1.47 22.06 25.03
C GLY A 581 1.41 20.53 25.16
N LYS A 582 0.24 19.92 24.94
CA LYS A 582 0.13 18.44 24.92
C LYS A 582 0.81 17.84 23.69
N LYS A 583 1.60 16.79 23.93
CA LYS A 583 2.40 16.14 22.91
C LYS A 583 1.83 14.79 22.45
N MET A 584 0.83 14.26 23.16
CA MET A 584 0.19 12.99 22.81
C MET A 584 -1.23 12.84 23.35
N VAL A 585 -1.96 11.90 22.75
CA VAL A 585 -3.25 11.37 23.24
C VAL A 585 -3.10 9.88 23.47
N PHE A 586 -3.69 9.35 24.53
CA PHE A 586 -3.58 7.92 24.87
C PHE A 586 -4.86 7.40 25.53
N TRP A 587 -5.03 6.09 25.53
CA TRP A 587 -6.18 5.42 26.14
C TRP A 587 -5.80 4.06 26.74
N SER A 588 -6.66 3.57 27.63
CA SER A 588 -6.48 2.26 28.24
C SER A 588 -7.01 1.15 27.31
N THR A 589 -6.43 -0.05 27.39
CA THR A 589 -6.75 -1.20 26.53
C THR A 589 -8.23 -1.62 26.56
N GLY A 590 -8.95 -1.33 27.65
CA GLY A 590 -10.39 -1.63 27.78
C GLY A 590 -11.34 -0.66 27.06
N VAL A 591 -10.85 0.43 26.45
CA VAL A 591 -11.71 1.37 25.73
C VAL A 591 -12.09 0.80 24.37
N GLY A 592 -13.40 0.75 24.08
CA GLY A 592 -13.90 0.23 22.80
C GLY A 592 -13.47 1.05 21.59
N LEU A 593 -13.23 0.37 20.45
CA LEU A 593 -12.74 0.98 19.21
C LEU A 593 -13.61 2.13 18.70
N ASP A 594 -14.94 2.01 18.79
CA ASP A 594 -15.85 3.07 18.34
C ASP A 594 -15.73 4.32 19.19
N SER A 595 -15.53 4.18 20.50
CA SER A 595 -15.26 5.31 21.40
C SER A 595 -13.93 5.98 21.08
N ILE A 596 -12.88 5.19 20.84
CA ILE A 596 -11.56 5.70 20.43
C ILE A 596 -11.70 6.48 19.12
N ARG A 597 -12.32 5.88 18.10
CA ARG A 597 -12.53 6.49 16.80
C ARG A 597 -13.33 7.79 16.90
N MET A 598 -14.42 7.80 17.66
CA MET A 598 -15.25 8.98 17.88
C MET A 598 -14.43 10.12 18.50
N ARG A 599 -13.70 9.85 19.60
CA ARG A 599 -12.86 10.86 20.26
C ARG A 599 -11.74 11.37 19.38
N LEU A 600 -11.08 10.49 18.64
CA LEU A 600 -10.04 10.91 17.71
C LEU A 600 -10.59 11.74 16.55
N ARG A 601 -11.82 11.49 16.09
CA ARG A 601 -12.49 12.34 15.09
C ARG A 601 -12.82 13.72 15.64
N GLU A 602 -13.35 13.81 16.85
CA GLU A 602 -13.63 15.09 17.53
C GLU A 602 -12.36 15.94 17.68
N LEU A 603 -11.22 15.30 17.94
CA LEU A 603 -9.91 15.95 18.05
C LEU A 603 -9.21 16.19 16.70
N GLY A 604 -9.79 15.76 15.57
CA GLY A 604 -9.14 15.85 14.25
C GLY A 604 -7.91 14.96 14.08
N LEU A 605 -7.80 13.90 14.90
CA LEU A 605 -6.69 12.95 14.95
C LEU A 605 -7.02 11.58 14.33
N TRP A 606 -8.25 11.37 13.84
CA TRP A 606 -8.59 10.20 13.02
C TRP A 606 -8.44 10.54 11.53
N ILE A 607 -7.34 10.12 10.92
CA ILE A 607 -6.92 10.48 9.56
C ILE A 607 -6.91 9.27 8.60
N LEU A 608 -7.78 8.31 8.88
CA LEU A 608 -8.06 7.18 8.00
C LEU A 608 -9.35 7.38 7.23
N ASP A 609 -9.34 6.97 5.97
CA ASP A 609 -10.53 6.87 5.12
C ASP A 609 -11.32 5.57 5.36
N SER A 610 -12.34 5.34 4.51
CA SER A 610 -13.19 4.16 4.59
C SER A 610 -12.49 2.83 4.29
N ASP A 611 -11.32 2.87 3.67
CA ASP A 611 -10.48 1.69 3.40
C ASP A 611 -9.42 1.48 4.49
N SER A 612 -9.54 2.18 5.62
CA SER A 612 -8.53 2.20 6.68
C SER A 612 -7.14 2.63 6.17
N SER A 613 -7.09 3.48 5.14
CA SER A 613 -5.86 4.01 4.56
C SER A 613 -5.68 5.48 4.90
N CYS A 614 -4.43 5.98 4.91
CA CYS A 614 -4.18 7.39 5.17
C CYS A 614 -4.95 8.27 4.16
N THR A 615 -5.55 9.35 4.64
CA THR A 615 -6.26 10.32 3.78
C THR A 615 -5.31 11.19 2.96
N ALA A 616 -4.03 11.22 3.33
CA ALA A 616 -2.99 12.05 2.73
C ALA A 616 -1.70 11.25 2.50
N VAL A 617 -0.92 11.68 1.51
CA VAL A 617 0.51 11.37 1.33
C VAL A 617 1.31 12.58 1.77
N VAL A 618 2.27 12.42 2.68
CA VAL A 618 3.08 13.53 3.20
C VAL A 618 4.53 13.35 2.81
N CYS A 619 5.00 14.19 1.89
CA CYS A 619 6.39 14.18 1.47
C CYS A 619 7.24 15.09 2.35
N HIS A 620 8.34 14.54 2.84
CA HIS A 620 9.40 15.27 3.53
C HIS A 620 10.63 15.29 2.64
N SER A 621 11.34 16.41 2.65
CA SER A 621 12.65 16.52 2.02
C SER A 621 13.63 15.56 2.69
N LEU A 622 14.31 14.76 1.88
CA LEU A 622 15.41 13.89 2.33
C LEU A 622 16.66 14.68 2.73
#